data_AF-A0A0D7CJQ6-F1
#
_entry.id   AF-A0A0D7CJQ6-F1
#
_cell.length_a   1.000
_cell.length_b   1.000
_cell.length_c   1.000
_cell.angle_alpha   90.00
_cell.angle_beta   90.00
_cell.angle_gamma   90.00
#
_symmetry.space_group_name_H-M   'P 1'
#
loop_
_entity.id
_entity.type
_entity.pdbx_description
1 polymer ?
#
loop_
_entity_poly.entity_id
_entity_poly.type
_entity_poly.pdbx_seq_one_letter_code
_entity_poly.pdbx_strand_id
1 'polypeptide(L)' 'MSEKYPVEITDEMRQAMDAARRHGLQKDLRTLAANIRADAEGRYAGAEPGWQAGVEWALLCIENTASQLTDSRS' A
#
# COMPACT_ATOMS: atom_id res chain seq x y z
N MET A 1 6.00 13.41 39.65
CA MET A 1 6.42 12.37 38.69
C MET A 1 6.29 12.98 37.31
N SER A 2 7.39 13.34 36.66
CA SER A 2 7.36 13.89 35.30
C SER A 2 7.65 12.75 34.35
N GLU A 3 6.63 12.34 33.61
CA GLU A 3 6.72 11.36 32.54
C GLU A 3 7.63 11.95 31.45
N LYS A 4 8.86 11.41 31.35
CA LYS A 4 9.83 11.81 30.34
C LYS A 4 9.34 11.33 28.97
N TYR A 5 8.46 12.09 28.34
CA TYR A 5 8.34 12.03 26.89
C TYR A 5 9.70 12.48 26.34
N PRO A 6 10.38 11.68 25.49
CA PRO A 6 11.60 12.16 24.85
C PRO A 6 11.23 13.39 24.02
N VAL A 7 11.71 14.53 24.48
CA VAL A 7 11.57 15.83 23.85
C VAL A 7 12.32 15.77 22.52
N GLU A 8 11.52 15.87 21.45
CA GLU A 8 11.88 16.32 20.10
C GLU A 8 12.63 15.31 19.21
N ILE A 9 11.86 14.37 18.63
CA ILE A 9 12.21 13.80 17.31
C ILE A 9 12.32 14.97 16.33
N THR A 10 13.49 15.14 15.71
CA THR A 10 13.73 16.24 14.76
C THR A 10 12.82 16.11 13.54
N ASP A 11 12.61 17.20 12.82
CA ASP A 11 11.81 17.15 11.59
C ASP A 11 12.40 16.18 10.56
N GLU A 12 13.73 16.05 10.50
CA GLU A 12 14.40 15.08 9.64
C GLU A 12 14.08 13.64 10.06
N MET A 13 14.09 13.34 11.36
CA MET A 13 13.74 12.02 11.87
C MET A 13 12.25 11.70 11.62
N ARG A 14 11.37 12.69 11.75
CA ARG A 14 9.94 12.56 11.42
C ARG A 14 9.74 12.28 9.93
N GLN A 15 10.39 13.05 9.06
CA GLN A 15 10.35 12.85 7.61
C GLN A 15 10.92 11.48 7.22
N ALA A 16 12.01 11.05 7.83
CA ALA A 16 12.60 9.74 7.59
C ALA A 16 11.67 8.60 8.01
N MET A 17 11.01 8.72 9.16
CA MET A 17 9.99 7.77 9.61
C MET A 17 8.79 7.72 8.66
N ASP A 18 8.27 8.89 8.27
CA ASP A 18 7.14 8.96 7.35
C ASP A 18 7.49 8.39 5.97
N ALA A 19 8.70 8.66 5.47
CA ALA A 19 9.19 8.07 4.23
C ALA A 19 9.34 6.55 4.34
N ALA A 20 9.89 6.04 5.45
CA ALA A 20 10.01 4.60 5.69
C ALA A 20 8.63 3.92 5.77
N ARG A 21 7.66 4.55 6.44
CA ARG A 21 6.28 4.07 6.52
C ARG A 21 5.62 4.03 5.14
N ARG A 22 5.72 5.12 4.36
CA ARG A 22 5.18 5.18 2.99
C ARG A 22 5.79 4.10 2.11
N HIS A 23 7.11 3.94 2.16
CA HIS A 23 7.82 2.92 1.38
C HIS A 23 7.44 1.50 1.79
N GLY A 24 7.32 1.22 3.09
CA GLY A 24 6.84 -0.07 3.59
C GLY A 24 5.44 -0.39 3.07
N LEU A 25 4.49 0.53 3.27
CA LEU A 25 3.11 0.35 2.81
C LEU A 25 3.01 0.19 1.27
N GLN A 26 3.79 0.95 0.53
CA GLN A 26 3.88 0.84 -0.93
C GLN A 26 4.34 -0.57 -1.36
N LYS A 27 5.35 -1.14 -0.68
CA LYS A 27 5.83 -2.51 -0.94
C LYS A 27 4.76 -3.55 -0.60
N ASP A 28 4.08 -3.39 0.53
CA ASP A 28 3.05 -4.32 0.98
C ASP A 28 1.85 -4.31 0.03
N LEU A 29 1.43 -3.14 -0.45
CA LEU A 29 0.35 -3.00 -1.45
C LEU A 29 0.72 -3.66 -2.78
N ARG A 30 1.95 -3.50 -3.27
CA ARG A 30 2.41 -4.19 -4.49
C ARG A 30 2.42 -5.70 -4.32
N THR A 31 2.82 -6.18 -3.14
CA THR A 31 2.81 -7.60 -2.81
C THR A 31 1.39 -8.14 -2.76
N LEU A 32 0.46 -7.40 -2.15
CA LEU A 32 -0.95 -7.74 -2.13
C LEU A 32 -1.54 -7.83 -3.55
N ALA A 33 -1.24 -6.86 -4.41
CA ALA A 33 -1.69 -6.88 -5.81
C ALA A 33 -1.18 -8.13 -6.56
N ALA A 34 0.08 -8.49 -6.36
CA ALA A 34 0.66 -9.70 -6.97
C ALA A 34 -0.05 -10.97 -6.48
N ASN A 35 -0.32 -11.09 -5.17
CA ASN A 35 -1.02 -12.23 -4.60
C ASN A 35 -2.47 -12.33 -5.10
N ILE A 36 -3.18 -11.20 -5.22
CA ILE A 36 -4.54 -11.18 -5.78
C ILE A 36 -4.54 -11.64 -7.24
N ARG A 37 -3.60 -11.16 -8.06
CA ARG A 37 -3.49 -11.63 -9.45
C ARG A 37 -3.24 -13.13 -9.52
N ALA A 38 -2.33 -13.65 -8.69
CA ALA A 38 -2.04 -15.08 -8.64
C ALA A 38 -3.23 -15.94 -8.18
N ASP A 39 -4.01 -15.50 -7.18
CA ASP A 39 -5.25 -16.20 -6.79
C ASP A 39 -6.30 -16.15 -7.91
N ALA A 40 -6.36 -15.02 -8.63
CA ALA A 40 -7.37 -14.80 -9.63
C ALA A 40 -7.11 -15.50 -10.97
N GLU A 41 -5.85 -15.67 -11.37
CA GLU A 41 -5.44 -16.38 -12.59
C GLU A 41 -6.05 -17.77 -12.71
N GLY A 42 -6.15 -18.51 -11.60
CA GLY A 42 -6.77 -19.84 -11.58
C GLY A 42 -8.30 -19.84 -11.65
N ARG A 43 -8.94 -18.68 -11.51
CA ARG A 43 -10.40 -18.52 -11.38
C ARG A 43 -11.06 -17.80 -12.55
N TYR A 44 -10.32 -16.99 -13.32
CA TYR A 44 -10.88 -16.19 -14.41
C TYR A 44 -11.67 -16.98 -15.46
N ALA A 45 -11.19 -18.17 -15.84
CA ALA A 45 -11.81 -18.96 -16.91
C ALA A 45 -13.24 -19.45 -16.60
N GLY A 46 -13.68 -19.41 -15.34
CA GLY A 46 -15.02 -19.83 -14.92
C GLY A 46 -15.67 -18.88 -13.91
N ALA A 47 -15.11 -17.69 -13.73
CA ALA A 47 -15.65 -16.71 -12.80
C ALA A 47 -16.81 -15.94 -13.42
N GLU A 48 -17.79 -15.59 -12.60
CA GLU A 48 -18.86 -14.67 -12.98
C GLU A 48 -18.27 -13.31 -13.41
N PRO A 49 -18.80 -12.65 -14.45
CA PRO A 49 -18.27 -11.37 -14.94
C PRO A 49 -18.14 -10.29 -13.85
N GLY A 50 -19.08 -10.27 -12.89
CA GLY A 50 -19.03 -9.35 -11.76
C GLY A 50 -17.89 -9.63 -10.78
N TRP A 51 -17.48 -10.89 -10.63
CA TRP A 51 -16.32 -11.25 -9.82
C TRP A 51 -15.03 -10.75 -10.46
N GLN A 52 -14.86 -10.96 -11.78
CA GLN A 52 -13.69 -10.46 -12.51
C GLN A 52 -13.61 -8.93 -12.43
N ALA A 53 -14.71 -8.23 -12.67
CA ALA A 53 -14.75 -6.77 -12.56
C ALA A 53 -14.38 -6.28 -11.14
N GLY A 54 -14.80 -7.01 -10.10
CA GLY A 54 -14.43 -6.71 -8.71
C GLY A 54 -12.93 -6.86 -8.44
N VAL A 55 -12.30 -7.91 -8.97
CA VAL A 55 -10.84 -8.13 -8.86
C VAL A 55 -10.09 -7.01 -9.59
N GLU A 56 -10.47 -6.69 -10.81
CA GLU A 56 -9.85 -5.62 -11.61
C GLU A 56 -9.96 -4.26 -10.92
N TRP A 57 -11.14 -3.94 -10.36
CA TRP A 57 -11.34 -2.73 -9.57
C TRP A 57 -10.44 -2.68 -8.33
N ALA A 58 -10.35 -3.78 -7.58
CA ALA A 58 -9.50 -3.85 -6.38
C ALA A 58 -8.02 -3.64 -6.72
N LEU A 59 -7.54 -4.27 -7.79
CA LEU A 59 -6.16 -4.10 -8.29
C LEU A 59 -5.89 -2.64 -8.66
N LEU A 60 -6.80 -1.99 -9.39
CA LEU A 60 -6.69 -0.59 -9.76
C LEU A 60 -6.58 0.33 -8.53
N CYS A 61 -7.40 0.10 -7.51
CA CYS A 61 -7.35 0.88 -6.26
C CYS A 61 -6.02 0.71 -5.52
N ILE A 62 -5.52 -0.52 -5.43
CA ILE A 62 -4.24 -0.84 -4.76
C ILE A 62 -3.07 -0.19 -5.50
N GLU A 63 -3.02 -0.33 -6.83
CA GLU A 63 -1.96 0.24 -7.66
C GLU A 63 -1.95 1.77 -7.60
N ASN A 64 -3.12 2.41 -7.70
CA ASN A 64 -3.24 3.87 -7.59
C ASN A 64 -2.76 4.36 -6.21
N THR A 65 -3.14 3.67 -5.13
CA THR A 65 -2.70 4.01 -3.77
C THR A 65 -1.18 3.86 -3.63
N ALA A 66 -0.61 2.77 -4.16
CA ALA A 66 0.84 2.57 -4.15
C ALA A 66 1.59 3.63 -4.96
N SER A 67 1.03 4.10 -6.08
CA SER A 67 1.59 5.19 -6.88
C SER A 67 1.57 6.53 -6.12
N GLN A 68 0.44 6.88 -5.48
CA GLN A 68 0.34 8.12 -4.70
C GLN A 68 1.34 8.18 -3.52
N LEU A 69 1.64 7.04 -2.90
CA LEU A 69 2.68 6.94 -1.87
C LEU A 69 4.10 7.19 -2.41
N THR A 70 4.29 7.06 -3.73
CA THR A 70 5.53 7.38 -4.45
C THR A 70 5.61 8.87 -4.78
N ASP A 71 4.50 9.43 -5.27
CA ASP A 71 4.44 10.80 -5.82
C ASP A 71 4.35 11.89 -4.75
N SER A 72 3.97 11.52 -3.51
CA SER A 72 4.05 12.38 -2.30
C SER A 72 5.49 12.74 -1.89
N ARG A 73 6.46 12.62 -2.81
CA ARG A 73 7.87 13.01 -2.68
C ARG A 73 8.12 14.48 -3.02
N SER A 74 7.08 15.24 -3.39
CA SER A 74 7.16 16.63 -3.85
C SER A 74 6.85 17.62 -2.74
#